data_AF-G4HBC5-F1
#
_entry.id   AF-G4HBC5-F1
#
_cell.length_a   1.000
_cell.length_b   1.000
_cell.length_c   1.000
_cell.angle_alpha   90.00
_cell.angle_beta   90.00
_cell.angle_gamma   90.00
#
_symmetry.space_group_name_H-M   'P 1'
#
loop_
_entity.id
_entity.type
_entity.pdbx_description
1 polymer ?
#
loop_
_entity_poly.entity_id
_entity_poly.type
_entity_poly.pdbx_seq_one_letter_code
_entity_poly.pdbx_strand_id
1 'polypeptide(L)' 'MSIDRFILMKLASCKEKTTRMNLVKLFQIRIQRAQMAEERHLRL' A
#
# COMPACT_ATOMS: atom_id res chain seq x y z
N MET A 1 -6.22 -11.54 7.24
CA MET A 1 -6.38 -10.09 7.01
C MET A 1 -5.39 -9.72 5.91
N SER A 2 -5.80 -9.10 4.80
CA SER A 2 -4.83 -8.65 3.79
C SER A 2 -4.00 -7.50 4.36
N ILE A 3 -2.73 -7.42 3.96
CA ILE A 3 -1.83 -6.35 4.41
C ILE A 3 -2.35 -4.96 4.01
N ASP A 4 -3.06 -4.85 2.89
CA ASP A 4 -3.71 -3.62 2.44
C ASP A 4 -4.81 -3.17 3.41
N ARG A 5 -5.64 -4.11 3.88
CA ARG A 5 -6.64 -3.83 4.90
C ARG A 5 -6.00 -3.42 6.23
N PHE A 6 -4.88 -4.05 6.61
CA PHE A 6 -4.12 -3.66 7.79
C PHE A 6 -3.60 -2.21 7.68
N ILE A 7 -2.98 -1.84 6.55
CA ILE A 7 -2.45 -0.50 6.31
C ILE A 7 -3.58 0.54 6.40
N LEU A 8 -4.72 0.30 5.76
CA LEU A 8 -5.88 1.20 5.80
C LEU A 8 -6.42 1.40 7.23
N MET A 9 -6.61 0.31 7.99
CA MET A 9 -7.07 0.40 9.37
C MET A 9 -6.06 1.13 10.27
N LYS A 10 -4.76 0.91 10.04
CA LYS A 10 -3.71 1.58 10.81
C LYS A 10 -3.65 3.07 10.47
N LEU A 11 -3.77 3.46 9.20
CA LEU A 11 -3.84 4.85 8.78
C LEU A 11 -5.01 5.60 9.41
N ALA A 12 -6.17 4.95 9.57
CA ALA A 12 -7.36 5.56 10.17
C ALA A 12 -7.18 5.94 11.66
N SER A 13 -6.28 5.26 12.39
CA SER A 13 -6.12 5.41 13.84
C SER A 13 -4.73 5.91 14.27
N CYS A 14 -3.78 6.02 13.36
CA CYS A 14 -2.39 6.39 13.67
C CYS A 14 -2.25 7.90 13.91
N LYS A 15 -1.90 8.27 15.14
CA LYS A 15 -1.62 9.66 15.55
C LYS A 15 -0.18 10.09 15.26
N GLU A 16 0.74 9.13 15.10
CA GLU A 16 2.15 9.41 14.89
C GLU A 16 2.43 9.78 13.42
N LYS A 17 2.89 11.00 13.18
CA LYS A 17 3.09 11.56 11.83
C LYS A 17 4.06 10.72 11.00
N THR A 18 5.20 10.32 11.57
CA THR A 18 6.24 9.55 10.88
C THR A 18 5.71 8.18 10.45
N THR A 19 5.06 7.46 11.36
CA THR A 19 4.45 6.16 11.07
C THR A 19 3.36 6.28 10.00
N ARG A 20 2.51 7.32 10.06
CA ARG A 20 1.51 7.59 9.03
C ARG A 20 2.15 7.81 7.65
N MET A 21 3.23 8.59 7.57
CA MET A 21 3.95 8.79 6.30
C MET A 21 4.55 7.49 5.75
N ASN A 22 5.11 6.66 6.64
CA ASN A 22 5.68 5.36 6.24
C ASN A 22 4.61 4.40 5.72
N LEU A 23 3.44 4.38 6.36
CA LEU A 23 2.30 3.58 5.91
C LEU A 23 1.77 4.03 4.55
N VAL A 24 1.69 5.35 4.30
CA VAL A 24 1.32 5.88 2.98
C VAL A 24 2.33 5.45 1.91
N LYS A 25 3.64 5.62 2.17
CA LYS A 25 4.70 5.18 1.24
C LYS A 25 4.62 3.68 0.96
N LEU A 26 4.41 2.87 2.00
CA LEU A 26 4.26 1.42 1.85
C LEU A 26 3.06 1.09 0.95
N PHE A 27 1.93 1.76 1.13
CA PHE A 27 0.74 1.56 0.31
C PHE A 27 0.97 1.94 -1.16
N GLN A 28 1.65 3.06 -1.41
CA GLN A 28 2.02 3.50 -2.76
C GLN A 28 2.91 2.47 -3.48
N ILE A 29 3.94 1.94 -2.80
CA ILE A 29 4.81 0.89 -3.36
C ILE A 29 4.00 -0.35 -3.74
N ARG A 30 3.01 -0.72 -2.93
CA ARG A 30 2.16 -1.88 -3.20
C ARG A 30 1.25 -1.68 -4.41
N ILE A 31 0.67 -0.49 -4.57
CA ILE A 31 -0.09 -0.13 -5.77
C ILE A 31 0.79 -0.22 -7.02
N GLN A 32 1.99 0.38 -6.97
CA GLN A 32 2.93 0.33 -8.11
C GLN A 32 3.31 -1.11 -8.48
N ARG A 33 3.56 -1.98 -7.50
CA ARG A 33 3.85 -3.39 -7.76
C ARG A 33 2.67 -4.14 -8.37
N ALA A 34 1.45 -3.85 -7.92
CA ALA A 34 0.24 -4.43 -8.50
C ALA A 34 0.06 -3.99 -9.96
N GLN A 35 0.24 -2.70 -10.24
CA GLN A 35 0.20 -2.15 -11.61
C GLN A 35 1.26 -2.80 -12.50
N MET A 36 2.51 -2.92 -12.04
CA MET A 36 3.56 -3.60 -12.80
C MET A 36 3.24 -5.08 -13.06
N ALA A 37 2.63 -5.77 -12.09
CA ALA A 37 2.23 -7.17 -12.27
C ALA A 37 1.09 -7.30 -13.29
N GLU A 38 0.11 -6.38 -13.26
CA GLU A 38 -0.98 -6.31 -14.22
C GLU A 38 -0.47 -5.98 -15.63
N GLU A 39 0.41 -4.99 -15.77
CA GLU A 39 1.06 -4.68 -17.05
C GLU A 39 1.85 -5.86 -17.63
N ARG A 40 2.56 -6.62 -16.79
CA ARG A 40 3.26 -7.83 -17.23
C ARG A 40 2.29 -8.91 -17.70
N HIS A 41 1.14 -9.06 -17.04
CA HIS A 41 0.11 -10.01 -17.43
C HIS A 41 -0.58 -9.62 -18.75
N LEU A 42 -0.79 -8.33 -19.00
CA LEU A 42 -1.43 -7.82 -20.23
C LEU A 42 -0.50 -7.80 -21.46
N ARG A 43 0.82 -7.91 -21.27
CA ARG A 43 1.82 -7.94 -22.35
C ARG A 43 2.23 -9.36 -22.79
N LEU A 44 1.68 -10.39 -22.16
CA LEU A 44 1.80 -11.80 -22.54
C LEU A 44 0.54 -12.26 -23.28
#